data_AF-A0A7Y9ZAB2-F1
#
_entry.id   AF-A0A7Y9ZAB2-F1
#
_cell.length_a   1.000
_cell.length_b   1.000
_cell.length_c   1.000
_cell.angle_alpha   90.00
_cell.angle_beta   90.00
_cell.angle_gamma   90.00
#
_symmetry.space_group_name_H-M   'P 1'
#
loop_
_entity.id
_entity.type
_entity.pdbx_description
1 polymer ?
#
loop_
_entity_poly.entity_id
_entity_poly.type
_entity_poly.pdbx_seq_one_letter_code
_entity_poly.pdbx_strand_id
1 'polypeptide(L)'
;MSKDDSGHALAALEHLAVLRSHAASDGADEALRFDAICMRLAAAIEDASRIGDEVRARAFGAKWPAMWSTRNRITHGYAFVSWDVVLATVERDLDDFEAALLAIAKSVESRPSTAAGPE
;
A
#
# COMPACT_ATOMS: atom_id res chain seq x y z
N MET A 1 -0.16 -8.36 -16.13
CA MET A 1 0.29 -8.41 -14.73
C MET A 1 1.44 -9.39 -14.62
N SER A 2 2.60 -8.93 -14.18
CA SER A 2 3.85 -9.71 -14.04
C SER A 2 3.95 -10.37 -12.67
N LYS A 3 4.86 -11.35 -12.52
CA LYS A 3 5.29 -11.86 -11.21
C LYS A 3 5.83 -10.72 -10.32
N ASP A 4 6.40 -9.69 -10.95
CA ASP A 4 6.94 -8.51 -10.28
C ASP A 4 5.81 -7.64 -9.68
N ASP A 5 4.66 -7.50 -10.35
CA ASP A 5 3.52 -6.75 -9.84
C ASP A 5 2.98 -7.36 -8.54
N SER A 6 2.88 -8.70 -8.48
CA SER A 6 2.45 -9.38 -7.26
C SER A 6 3.50 -9.31 -6.16
N GLY A 7 4.79 -9.33 -6.49
CA GLY A 7 5.87 -9.10 -5.52
C GLY A 7 5.78 -7.71 -4.88
N HIS A 8 5.58 -6.67 -5.69
CA HIS A 8 5.37 -5.31 -5.21
C HIS A 8 4.09 -5.16 -4.38
N ALA A 9 3.00 -5.83 -4.78
CA ALA A 9 1.77 -5.83 -4.01
C ALA A 9 1.93 -6.51 -2.63
N LEU A 10 2.66 -7.63 -2.57
CA LEU A 10 2.96 -8.32 -1.31
C LEU A 10 3.85 -7.48 -0.39
N ALA A 11 4.91 -6.86 -0.92
CA ALA A 11 5.77 -5.95 -0.16
C ALA A 11 4.98 -4.77 0.43
N ALA A 12 4.08 -4.18 -0.35
CA ALA A 12 3.19 -3.13 0.14
C ALA A 12 2.30 -3.64 1.29
N LEU A 13 1.70 -4.84 1.17
CA LEU A 13 0.88 -5.45 2.22
C LEU A 13 1.65 -5.72 3.51
N GLU A 14 2.92 -6.12 3.43
CA GLU A 14 3.77 -6.30 4.62
C GLU A 14 3.95 -4.98 5.40
N HIS A 15 4.13 -3.87 4.68
CA HIS A 15 4.18 -2.55 5.30
C HIS A 15 2.86 -2.16 5.97
N LEU A 16 1.73 -2.45 5.32
CA LEU A 16 0.40 -2.16 5.88
C LEU A 16 0.11 -3.00 7.13
N ALA A 17 0.55 -4.25 7.18
CA ALA A 17 0.43 -5.08 8.38
C ALA A 17 1.18 -4.49 9.59
N VAL A 18 2.41 -4.00 9.38
CA VAL A 18 3.18 -3.33 10.45
C VAL A 18 2.51 -2.02 10.86
N LEU A 19 1.99 -1.24 9.91
CA LEU A 19 1.23 -0.02 10.18
C LEU A 19 0.05 -0.31 11.10
N ARG A 20 -0.76 -1.33 10.79
CA ARG A 20 -1.91 -1.74 11.62
C ARG A 20 -1.50 -2.13 13.03
N SER A 21 -0.38 -2.83 13.18
CA SER A 21 0.14 -3.20 14.50
C SER A 21 0.51 -1.98 15.34
N HIS A 22 1.00 -0.90 14.73
CA HIS A 22 1.27 0.35 15.44
C HIS A 22 -0.01 1.12 15.75
N ALA A 23 -0.97 1.15 14.83
CA ALA A 23 -2.25 1.83 15.01
C ALA A 23 -3.11 1.18 16.12
N ALA A 24 -3.01 -0.14 16.29
CA ALA A 24 -3.75 -0.88 17.33
C ALA A 24 -3.04 -0.94 18.69
N SER A 25 -1.83 -0.40 18.82
CA SER A 25 -1.04 -0.46 20.05
C SER A 25 -1.31 0.76 20.92
N ASP A 26 -1.61 0.56 22.21
CA ASP A 26 -1.78 1.62 23.22
C ASP A 26 -0.46 2.04 23.91
N GLY A 27 0.68 1.87 23.23
CA GLY A 27 2.02 2.17 23.77
C GLY A 27 2.21 3.62 24.25
N ALA A 28 3.21 3.85 25.10
CA ALA A 28 3.40 5.15 25.77
C ALA A 28 3.91 6.29 24.86
N ASP A 29 4.52 5.99 23.71
CA ASP A 29 5.09 6.99 22.81
C ASP A 29 4.24 7.16 21.55
N GLU A 30 3.41 8.20 21.54
CA GLU A 30 2.55 8.57 20.42
C GLU A 30 3.33 9.07 19.21
N ALA A 31 4.42 9.84 19.43
CA ALA A 31 5.22 10.40 18.36
C ALA A 31 5.98 9.30 17.59
N LEU A 32 6.59 8.35 18.31
CA LEU A 32 7.28 7.23 17.67
C LEU A 32 6.31 6.31 16.90
N ARG A 33 5.11 6.05 17.45
CA ARG A 33 4.07 5.29 16.75
C ARG A 33 3.63 6.01 15.48
N PHE A 34 3.46 7.32 15.55
CA PHE A 34 3.11 8.13 14.40
C PHE A 34 4.16 8.05 13.28
N ASP A 35 5.43 8.24 13.63
CA ASP A 35 6.53 8.14 12.67
C ASP A 35 6.55 6.76 12.01
N ALA A 36 6.34 5.70 12.80
CA ALA A 36 6.25 4.33 12.28
C ALA A 36 5.09 4.16 11.30
N ILE A 37 3.88 4.64 11.63
CA ILE A 37 2.70 4.60 10.75
C ILE A 37 2.97 5.33 9.43
N CYS A 38 3.48 6.57 9.51
CA CYS A 38 3.80 7.38 8.35
C CYS A 38 4.86 6.73 7.45
N MET A 39 5.94 6.25 8.04
CA MET A 39 7.02 5.59 7.30
C MET A 39 6.54 4.31 6.62
N ARG A 40 5.70 3.51 7.30
CA ARG A 40 5.14 2.29 6.71
C ARG A 40 4.15 2.60 5.60
N LEU A 41 3.30 3.61 5.75
CA LEU A 41 2.39 4.04 4.69
C LEU A 41 3.14 4.54 3.45
N ALA A 42 4.14 5.39 3.65
CA ALA A 42 4.95 5.91 2.55
C ALA A 42 5.66 4.78 1.80
N ALA A 43 6.21 3.81 2.52
CA ALA A 43 6.84 2.63 1.93
C ALA A 43 5.83 1.75 1.16
N ALA A 44 4.63 1.52 1.70
CA ALA A 44 3.59 0.77 1.00
C ALA A 44 3.16 1.43 -0.32
N ILE A 45 2.98 2.76 -0.31
CA ILE A 45 2.64 3.52 -1.52
C ILE A 45 3.81 3.52 -2.51
N GLU A 46 5.05 3.53 -2.03
CA GLU A 46 6.24 3.41 -2.87
C GLU A 46 6.30 2.08 -3.60
N ASP A 47 6.07 0.96 -2.91
CA ASP A 47 6.02 -0.35 -3.56
C ASP A 47 4.84 -0.47 -4.53
N ALA A 48 3.67 0.05 -4.15
CA ALA A 48 2.53 0.13 -5.06
C ALA A 48 2.82 0.95 -6.33
N SER A 49 3.73 1.93 -6.27
CA SER A 49 4.14 2.72 -7.45
C SER A 49 4.95 1.90 -8.47
N ARG A 50 5.57 0.79 -8.04
CA ARG A 50 6.35 -0.10 -8.91
C ARG A 50 5.48 -1.13 -9.64
N ILE A 51 4.20 -1.26 -9.25
CA ILE A 51 3.22 -2.04 -9.99
C ILE A 51 3.00 -1.39 -11.36
N GLY A 52 2.93 -2.21 -12.41
CA GLY A 52 2.75 -1.77 -13.78
C GLY A 52 1.54 -0.84 -13.96
N ASP A 53 1.72 0.18 -14.82
CA ASP A 53 0.79 1.31 -14.95
C ASP A 53 -0.66 0.88 -15.24
N GLU A 54 -0.88 -0.12 -16.10
CA GLU A 54 -2.22 -0.63 -16.41
C GLU A 54 -2.90 -1.26 -15.18
N VAL A 55 -2.15 -2.04 -14.41
CA VAL A 55 -2.65 -2.72 -13.20
C VAL A 55 -2.94 -1.70 -12.11
N ARG A 56 -2.02 -0.75 -11.92
CA ARG A 56 -2.17 0.36 -10.96
C ARG A 56 -3.35 1.26 -11.31
N ALA A 57 -3.52 1.61 -12.58
CA ALA A 57 -4.65 2.40 -13.06
C ALA A 57 -5.98 1.69 -12.88
N ARG A 58 -6.04 0.37 -13.11
CA ARG A 58 -7.24 -0.43 -12.86
C ARG A 58 -7.57 -0.55 -11.37
N ALA A 59 -6.55 -0.71 -10.52
CA ALA A 59 -6.74 -0.94 -9.09
C ALA A 59 -7.08 0.34 -8.32
N PHE A 60 -6.35 1.43 -8.59
CA PHE A 60 -6.45 2.68 -7.81
C PHE A 60 -7.08 3.82 -8.60
N GLY A 61 -7.02 3.78 -9.94
CA GLY A 61 -7.66 4.75 -10.83
C GLY A 61 -7.42 6.20 -10.41
N ALA A 62 -8.52 6.94 -10.25
CA ALA A 62 -8.50 8.35 -9.86
C ALA A 62 -8.01 8.60 -8.42
N LYS A 63 -7.93 7.59 -7.55
CA LYS A 63 -7.40 7.73 -6.19
C LYS A 63 -5.87 7.79 -6.16
N TRP A 64 -5.19 7.26 -7.19
CA TRP A 64 -3.73 7.16 -7.22
C TRP A 64 -2.98 8.50 -7.03
N PRO A 65 -3.35 9.61 -7.71
CA PRO A 65 -2.69 10.90 -7.49
C PRO A 65 -2.79 11.40 -6.05
N ALA A 66 -3.91 11.15 -5.37
CA ALA A 66 -4.10 11.52 -3.97
C ALA A 66 -3.22 10.67 -3.04
N MET A 67 -3.17 9.35 -3.24
CA MET A 67 -2.28 8.45 -2.51
C MET A 67 -0.80 8.87 -2.67
N TRP A 68 -0.38 9.15 -3.89
CA TRP A 68 0.99 9.61 -4.17
C TRP A 68 1.28 10.97 -3.50
N SER A 69 0.30 11.89 -3.50
CA SER A 69 0.41 13.16 -2.78
C SER A 69 0.59 12.96 -1.28
N THR A 70 -0.11 12.00 -0.67
CA THR A 70 0.06 11.62 0.74
C THR A 70 1.48 11.13 1.01
N ARG A 71 2.03 10.22 0.18
CA ARG A 71 3.42 9.77 0.27
C ARG A 71 4.41 10.94 0.21
N ASN A 72 4.25 11.84 -0.77
CA ASN A 72 5.12 13.02 -0.91
C ASN A 72 5.04 13.95 0.30
N ARG A 73 3.84 14.15 0.83
CA ARG A 73 3.60 14.97 2.01
C ARG A 73 4.28 14.39 3.26
N ILE A 74 4.27 13.06 3.42
CA ILE A 74 4.99 12.37 4.49
C ILE A 74 6.51 12.54 4.32
N THR A 75 7.05 12.37 3.11
CA THR A 75 8.51 12.48 2.87
C THR A 75 9.04 13.90 3.04
N HIS A 76 8.26 14.93 2.69
CA HIS A 76 8.74 16.30 2.60
C HIS A 76 8.28 17.23 3.73
N GLY A 77 7.30 16.83 4.55
CA GLY A 77 6.50 17.81 5.31
C GLY A 77 6.09 17.41 6.72
N TYR A 78 6.99 16.83 7.53
CA TYR A 78 6.70 16.62 8.97
C TYR A 78 6.30 17.91 9.72
N ALA A 79 6.70 19.09 9.23
CA ALA A 79 6.50 20.35 9.95
C ALA A 79 5.12 21.03 9.77
N PHE A 80 4.29 20.63 8.79
CA PHE A 80 3.10 21.41 8.39
C PHE A 80 1.83 20.61 8.14
N VAL A 81 1.82 19.32 8.46
CA VAL A 81 0.72 18.42 8.12
C VAL A 81 -0.06 18.10 9.37
N SER A 82 -1.35 18.46 9.38
CA SER A 82 -2.26 18.12 10.48
C SER A 82 -2.39 16.60 10.56
N TRP A 83 -1.93 16.08 11.70
CA TRP A 83 -2.05 14.70 12.18
C TRP A 83 -3.41 14.08 11.84
N ASP A 84 -4.48 14.79 12.22
CA ASP A 84 -5.85 14.32 12.09
C ASP A 84 -6.26 14.07 10.62
N VAL A 85 -5.72 14.86 9.69
CA VAL A 85 -6.06 14.74 8.27
C VAL A 85 -5.38 13.54 7.64
N VAL A 86 -4.12 13.27 8.00
CA VAL A 86 -3.40 12.09 7.49
C VAL A 86 -4.02 10.84 8.07
N LEU A 87 -4.22 10.78 9.39
CA LEU A 87 -4.76 9.58 10.03
C LEU A 87 -6.19 9.29 9.57
N ALA A 88 -7.07 10.29 9.49
CA ALA A 88 -8.45 10.08 9.03
C ALA A 88 -8.54 9.68 7.56
N THR A 89 -7.62 10.13 6.71
CA THR A 89 -7.54 9.69 5.31
C THR A 89 -7.04 8.25 5.24
N VAL A 90 -6.02 7.94 6.04
CA VAL A 90 -5.43 6.60 6.11
C VAL A 90 -6.46 5.62 6.63
N GLU A 91 -7.02 5.80 7.82
CA GLU A 91 -7.98 4.87 8.42
C GLU A 91 -9.19 4.57 7.52
N ARG A 92 -9.67 5.56 6.75
CA ARG A 92 -10.82 5.39 5.86
C ARG A 92 -10.47 4.72 4.54
N ASP A 93 -9.29 4.98 4.00
CA ASP A 93 -8.88 4.49 2.68
C ASP A 93 -7.95 3.27 2.74
N LEU A 94 -7.47 2.88 3.93
CA LEU A 94 -6.52 1.78 4.10
C LEU A 94 -7.16 0.42 3.77
N ASP A 95 -8.41 0.20 4.16
CA ASP A 95 -9.15 -1.03 3.85
C ASP A 95 -9.26 -1.24 2.33
N ASP A 96 -9.64 -0.18 1.61
CA ASP A 96 -9.72 -0.18 0.14
C ASP A 96 -8.34 -0.42 -0.49
N PHE A 97 -7.29 0.19 0.07
CA PHE A 97 -5.92 0.02 -0.41
C PHE A 97 -5.42 -1.43 -0.24
N GLU A 98 -5.60 -2.00 0.95
CA GLU A 98 -5.27 -3.40 1.27
C GLU A 98 -6.05 -4.36 0.36
N ALA A 99 -7.35 -4.16 0.19
CA ALA A 99 -8.20 -5.01 -0.65
C ALA A 99 -7.73 -5.03 -2.11
N ALA A 100 -7.38 -3.86 -2.67
CA ALA A 100 -6.86 -3.75 -4.02
C ALA A 100 -5.50 -4.45 -4.18
N LEU A 101 -4.58 -4.29 -3.22
CA LEU A 101 -3.28 -4.98 -3.24
C LEU A 101 -3.45 -6.51 -3.13
N LEU A 102 -4.35 -6.99 -2.28
CA LEU A 102 -4.68 -8.41 -2.16
C LEU A 102 -5.20 -8.99 -3.47
N ALA A 103 -6.04 -8.24 -4.20
CA ALA A 103 -6.54 -8.67 -5.51
C ALA A 103 -5.42 -8.78 -6.55
N ILE A 104 -4.46 -7.84 -6.55
CA ILE A 104 -3.27 -7.88 -7.42
C ILE A 104 -2.38 -9.09 -7.07
N ALA A 105 -2.12 -9.32 -5.78
CA ALA A 105 -1.31 -10.45 -5.32
C ALA A 105 -1.90 -11.81 -5.75
N LYS A 106 -3.22 -12.00 -5.61
CA LYS A 106 -3.92 -13.25 -5.94
C LYS A 106 -4.05 -13.52 -7.44
N SER A 107 -4.00 -12.48 -8.26
CA SER A 107 -4.26 -12.62 -9.70
C SER A 107 -3.13 -13.35 -10.48
N VAL A 108 -1.98 -13.67 -9.84
CA VAL A 108 -0.94 -14.55 -10.41
C VAL A 108 -1.22 -16.03 -10.18
N GLU A 109 -1.95 -16.41 -9.12
CA GLU A 109 -2.28 -17.81 -8.82
C GLU A 109 -3.30 -18.42 -9.80
N SER A 110 -4.00 -17.58 -10.58
CA SER A 110 -5.10 -18.00 -11.46
C SER A 110 -4.71 -18.25 -12.94
N ARG A 111 -3.41 -18.26 -13.29
CA ARG A 111 -2.98 -18.65 -14.64
C ARG A 111 -2.77 -20.17 -14.69
N PRO A 112 -3.61 -20.96 -15.39
CA PRO A 112 -3.32 -22.36 -15.59
C PRO A 112 -1.99 -22.50 -16.36
N SER A 113 -1.08 -23.31 -15.81
CA SER A 113 0.13 -23.73 -16.49
C SER A 113 -0.28 -24.61 -17.68
N THR A 114 -0.42 -24.02 -18.86
CA THR A 114 -0.62 -24.78 -20.10
C THR A 114 0.73 -25.40 -20.50
N ALA A 115 1.06 -26.52 -19.87
CA ALA A 115 2.15 -27.40 -20.27
C ALA A 115 1.64 -28.84 -20.29
N ALA A 116 0.81 -29.14 -21.29
CA ALA A 116 0.50 -30.50 -21.72
C ALA A 116 0.42 -30.48 -23.25
N GLY A 117 1.56 -30.72 -23.90
CA GLY A 117 1.59 -31.16 -25.30
C GLY A 117 1.53 -32.69 -25.30
N PRO A 118 0.65 -33.32 -26.09
CA PRO A 118 0.55 -34.77 -26.15
C PRO A 118 1.74 -35.34 -26.93
N GLU A 119 2.21 -36.51 -26.49
CA GLU A 119 3.14 -37.39 -27.22
C GLU A 119 2.50 -37.98 -28.50
#